data_AF-A0A350UYT5-F1
#
_entry.id   AF-A0A350UYT5-F1
#
_cell.length_a   1.000
_cell.length_b   1.000
_cell.length_c   1.000
_cell.angle_alpha   90.00
_cell.angle_beta   90.00
_cell.angle_gamma   90.00
#
_symmetry.space_group_name_H-M   'P 1'
#
loop_
_entity.id
_entity.type
_entity.pdbx_description
1 polymer ?
#
loop_
_entity_poly.entity_id
_entity_poly.type
_entity_poly.pdbx_seq_one_letter_code
_entity_poly.pdbx_strand_id
1 'polypeptide(L)'
;MKDTLLTKKQKAAIEAALSKQDYKKIIAELDKISTKHSGTAKMKDKRYVIAEIVRHITEENHKNLEREYYRAGLKILKLRSDNAKEVGIHILWRGYKHNIPAVTKWLHKITDDSNWEVREYAAGALSGTLTANPEFYSTLKKWVKDGSENIRRGVVLAAASLRDKNDPVKLKK
;
A
#
# COMPACT_ATOMS: atom_id res chain seq x y z
N MET A 1 20.35 -1.68 15.28
CA MET A 1 20.08 -0.81 14.10
C MET A 1 18.88 0.07 14.43
N LYS A 2 18.85 1.35 14.03
CA LYS A 2 17.64 2.19 14.20
C LYS A 2 16.48 1.61 13.38
N ASP A 3 15.33 1.45 14.02
CA ASP A 3 14.12 0.90 13.39
C ASP A 3 13.52 1.80 12.30
N THR A 4 13.76 3.11 12.41
CA THR A 4 13.29 4.16 11.50
C THR A 4 14.49 4.96 11.02
N LEU A 5 14.53 5.29 9.73
CA LEU A 5 15.54 6.18 9.16
C LEU A 5 15.02 7.61 9.01
N LEU A 6 13.71 7.84 9.17
CA LEU A 6 13.14 9.18 9.20
C LEU A 6 13.58 9.95 10.45
N THR A 7 14.21 11.10 10.22
CA THR A 7 14.50 12.08 11.27
C THR A 7 13.26 12.85 11.71
N LYS A 8 13.31 13.49 12.89
CA LYS A 8 12.23 14.41 13.34
C LYS A 8 11.93 15.51 12.31
N LYS A 9 12.98 16.07 11.69
CA LYS A 9 12.86 17.08 10.63
C LYS A 9 12.10 16.57 9.42
N GLN A 10 12.38 15.34 8.98
CA GLN A 10 11.70 14.73 7.83
C GLN A 10 10.24 14.40 8.15
N LYS A 11 9.94 13.94 9.36
CA LYS A 11 8.55 13.73 9.81
C LYS A 11 7.73 15.02 9.78
N ALA A 12 8.28 16.10 10.35
CA ALA A 12 7.63 17.41 10.26
C ALA A 12 7.46 17.91 8.81
N ALA A 13 8.43 17.62 7.93
CA ALA A 13 8.32 17.95 6.51
C ALA A 13 7.23 17.14 5.78
N ILE A 14 7.06 15.86 6.14
CA ILE A 14 5.98 14.99 5.63
C ILE A 14 4.61 15.53 6.09
N GLU A 15 4.46 15.83 7.38
CA GLU A 15 3.22 16.40 7.94
C GLU A 15 2.85 17.74 7.27
N ALA A 16 3.83 18.63 7.07
CA ALA A 16 3.62 19.89 6.36
C ALA A 16 3.31 19.72 4.86
N ALA A 17 3.75 18.61 4.25
CA ALA A 17 3.42 18.30 2.86
C ALA A 17 2.03 17.65 2.73
N LEU A 18 1.58 16.92 3.75
CA LEU A 18 0.25 16.29 3.78
C LEU A 18 -0.87 17.33 3.72
N SER A 19 -0.79 18.40 4.51
CA SER A 19 -1.79 19.49 4.50
C SER A 19 -1.94 20.19 3.14
N LYS A 20 -0.96 20.02 2.25
CA LYS A 20 -0.97 20.54 0.87
C LYS A 20 -1.22 19.46 -0.18
N GLN A 21 -1.42 18.21 0.25
CA GLN A 21 -1.47 17.01 -0.59
C GLN A 21 -0.27 16.89 -1.54
N ASP A 22 0.92 17.35 -1.11
CA ASP A 22 2.16 17.29 -1.88
C ASP A 22 2.82 15.91 -1.73
N TYR A 23 2.18 14.92 -2.34
CA TYR A 23 2.66 13.54 -2.33
C TYR A 23 4.05 13.38 -2.98
N LYS A 24 4.41 14.26 -3.92
CA LYS A 24 5.74 14.23 -4.55
C LYS A 24 6.82 14.48 -3.50
N LYS A 25 6.62 15.50 -2.65
CA LYS A 25 7.55 15.81 -1.56
C LYS A 25 7.60 14.70 -0.50
N ILE A 26 6.46 14.12 -0.16
CA ILE A 26 6.39 13.00 0.82
C ILE A 26 7.19 11.80 0.31
N ILE A 27 6.97 11.38 -0.93
CA ILE A 27 7.70 10.26 -1.53
C ILE A 27 9.19 10.60 -1.67
N ALA A 28 9.56 11.82 -2.04
CA ALA A 28 10.95 12.24 -2.11
C ALA A 28 11.70 12.12 -0.76
N GLU A 29 11.00 12.29 0.38
CA GLU A 29 11.62 12.06 1.69
C GLU A 29 11.87 10.56 1.97
N LEU A 30 11.00 9.66 1.49
CA LEU A 30 11.24 8.21 1.55
C LEU A 30 12.37 7.79 0.60
N ASP A 31 12.39 8.34 -0.61
CA ASP A 31 13.40 8.00 -1.62
C ASP A 31 14.82 8.28 -1.11
N LYS A 32 15.03 9.40 -0.38
CA LYS A 32 16.31 9.77 0.25
C LYS A 32 16.85 8.76 1.27
N ILE A 33 15.96 7.98 1.89
CA ILE A 33 16.32 7.01 2.93
C ILE A 33 16.20 5.56 2.45
N SER A 34 16.13 5.36 1.13
CA SER A 34 16.05 4.03 0.54
C SER A 34 17.29 3.21 0.84
N THR A 35 17.11 1.93 1.12
CA THR A 35 18.20 1.01 1.42
C THR A 35 18.82 0.48 0.13
N LYS A 36 20.13 0.20 0.16
CA LYS A 36 20.82 -0.40 -1.00
C LYS A 36 20.29 -1.79 -1.36
N HIS A 37 19.80 -2.54 -0.36
CA HIS A 37 19.39 -3.92 -0.56
C HIS A 37 18.09 -4.01 -1.37
N SER A 38 17.09 -3.19 -1.03
CA SER A 38 15.77 -3.31 -1.62
C SER A 38 15.38 -2.16 -2.54
N GLY A 39 16.18 -1.09 -2.58
CA GLY A 39 15.89 0.09 -3.38
C GLY A 39 14.74 0.95 -2.84
N THR A 40 14.22 0.63 -1.65
CA THR A 40 13.12 1.37 -1.00
C THR A 40 13.44 1.66 0.46
N ALA A 41 12.65 2.57 1.08
CA ALA A 41 12.77 2.90 2.49
C ALA A 41 12.38 1.72 3.38
N LYS A 42 12.82 1.72 4.65
CA LYS A 42 12.44 0.64 5.59
C LYS A 42 10.93 0.59 5.81
N MET A 43 10.41 -0.61 6.03
CA MET A 43 9.00 -0.87 6.29
C MET A 43 8.37 0.06 7.35
N LYS A 44 9.07 0.34 8.46
CA LYS A 44 8.57 1.22 9.53
C LYS A 44 8.36 2.66 9.06
N ASP A 45 9.24 3.17 8.20
CA ASP A 45 9.16 4.52 7.63
C ASP A 45 7.98 4.62 6.64
N LYS A 46 7.81 3.61 5.79
CA LYS A 46 6.68 3.51 4.85
C LYS A 46 5.34 3.38 5.57
N ARG A 47 5.28 2.57 6.64
CA ARG A 47 4.07 2.43 7.48
C ARG A 47 3.70 3.72 8.18
N TYR A 48 4.69 4.49 8.66
CA TYR A 48 4.44 5.82 9.20
C TYR A 48 3.79 6.74 8.15
N VAL A 49 4.36 6.83 6.95
CA VAL A 49 3.77 7.66 5.87
C VAL A 49 2.35 7.19 5.50
N ILE A 50 2.12 5.89 5.36
CA ILE A 50 0.78 5.33 5.09
C ILE A 50 -0.19 5.72 6.20
N ALA A 51 0.20 5.60 7.47
CA ALA A 51 -0.63 5.93 8.61
C ALA A 51 -1.01 7.43 8.62
N GLU A 52 -0.05 8.31 8.36
CA GLU A 52 -0.32 9.75 8.32
C GLU A 52 -1.22 10.16 7.15
N ILE A 53 -1.06 9.56 5.96
CA ILE A 53 -1.98 9.81 4.84
C ILE A 53 -3.40 9.34 5.20
N VAL A 54 -3.54 8.15 5.79
CA VAL A 54 -4.83 7.59 6.19
C VAL A 54 -5.49 8.46 7.26
N ARG A 55 -4.73 8.88 8.27
CA ARG A 55 -5.19 9.75 9.34
C ARG A 55 -5.72 11.06 8.76
N HIS A 56 -4.92 11.71 7.92
CA HIS A 56 -5.31 12.97 7.28
C HIS A 56 -6.61 12.86 6.47
N ILE A 57 -6.74 11.84 5.61
CA ILE A 57 -7.97 11.61 4.82
C ILE A 57 -9.19 11.34 5.74
N THR A 58 -8.99 10.66 6.86
CA THR A 58 -10.09 10.32 7.77
C THR A 58 -10.53 11.52 8.61
N GLU A 59 -9.57 12.36 9.05
CA GLU A 59 -9.82 13.52 9.92
C GLU A 59 -10.36 14.75 9.16
N GLU A 60 -10.10 14.88 7.86
CA GLU A 60 -10.61 16.00 7.04
C GLU A 60 -12.14 15.95 6.77
N ASN A 61 -12.86 15.05 7.43
CA ASN A 61 -14.32 14.92 7.41
C ASN A 61 -14.92 14.88 5.98
N HIS A 62 -14.24 14.16 5.09
CA HIS A 62 -14.65 14.04 3.70
C HIS A 62 -15.96 13.26 3.56
N LYS A 63 -16.87 13.75 2.70
CA LYS A 63 -18.15 13.10 2.40
C LYS A 63 -18.00 11.70 1.78
N ASN A 64 -16.87 11.39 1.15
CA ASN A 64 -16.62 10.10 0.51
C ASN A 64 -15.15 9.69 0.65
N LEU A 65 -14.85 8.93 1.70
CA LEU A 65 -13.50 8.46 2.00
C LEU A 65 -12.92 7.57 0.88
N GLU A 66 -13.73 6.69 0.28
CA GLU A 66 -13.25 5.78 -0.78
C GLU A 66 -12.74 6.55 -2.00
N ARG A 67 -13.42 7.64 -2.38
CA ARG A 67 -12.98 8.53 -3.46
C ARG A 67 -11.65 9.20 -3.13
N GLU A 68 -11.48 9.68 -1.90
CA GLU A 68 -10.24 10.37 -1.52
C GLU A 68 -9.06 9.39 -1.41
N TYR A 69 -9.27 8.18 -0.89
CA TYR A 69 -8.28 7.10 -0.97
C TYR A 69 -7.90 6.77 -2.41
N TYR A 70 -8.89 6.61 -3.30
CA TYR A 70 -8.62 6.37 -4.72
C TYR A 70 -7.79 7.49 -5.35
N ARG A 71 -8.16 8.75 -5.13
CA ARG A 71 -7.47 9.92 -5.67
C ARG A 71 -6.04 10.03 -5.16
N ALA A 72 -5.84 9.93 -3.84
CA ALA A 72 -4.53 10.01 -3.21
C ALA A 72 -3.63 8.86 -3.69
N GLY A 73 -4.12 7.62 -3.62
CA GLY A 73 -3.39 6.45 -4.08
C GLY A 73 -2.98 6.55 -5.55
N LEU A 74 -3.89 7.00 -6.42
CA LEU A 74 -3.59 7.18 -7.85
C LEU A 74 -2.57 8.29 -8.10
N LYS A 75 -2.64 9.42 -7.38
CA LYS A 75 -1.63 10.49 -7.45
C LYS A 75 -0.25 9.97 -7.06
N ILE A 76 -0.16 9.19 -5.98
CA ILE A 76 1.10 8.60 -5.49
C ILE A 76 1.65 7.59 -6.51
N LEU A 77 0.83 6.65 -6.99
CA LEU A 77 1.25 5.62 -7.97
C LEU A 77 1.80 6.22 -9.27
N LYS A 78 1.34 7.42 -9.66
CA LYS A 78 1.84 8.13 -10.84
C LYS A 78 3.28 8.68 -10.67
N LEU A 79 3.82 8.73 -9.45
CA LEU A 79 5.20 9.15 -9.18
C LEU A 79 6.24 8.04 -9.51
N ARG A 80 5.79 6.80 -9.68
CA ARG A 80 6.52 5.65 -10.23
C ARG A 80 7.76 5.13 -9.46
N SER A 81 8.31 5.84 -8.47
CA SER A 81 9.36 5.25 -7.61
C SER A 81 8.82 4.04 -6.85
N ASP A 82 9.70 3.12 -6.45
CA ASP A 82 9.27 1.90 -5.76
C ASP A 82 8.60 2.21 -4.41
N ASN A 83 9.09 3.22 -3.67
CA ASN A 83 8.39 3.75 -2.50
C ASN A 83 6.98 4.27 -2.85
N ALA A 84 6.83 4.95 -4.00
CA ALA A 84 5.53 5.42 -4.45
C ALA A 84 4.58 4.28 -4.82
N LYS A 85 5.10 3.21 -5.43
CA LYS A 85 4.30 2.01 -5.73
C LYS A 85 3.78 1.37 -4.46
N GLU A 86 4.66 1.16 -3.49
CA GLU A 86 4.36 0.53 -2.20
C GLU A 86 3.36 1.34 -1.36
N VAL A 87 3.64 2.65 -1.16
CA VAL A 87 2.74 3.54 -0.43
C VAL A 87 1.44 3.70 -1.22
N GLY A 88 1.53 3.97 -2.52
CA GLY A 88 0.40 4.25 -3.38
C GLY A 88 -0.58 3.10 -3.47
N ILE A 89 -0.13 1.85 -3.60
CA ILE A 89 -1.03 0.70 -3.66
C ILE A 89 -1.71 0.45 -2.32
N HIS A 90 -0.99 0.68 -1.21
CA HIS A 90 -1.58 0.62 0.12
C HIS A 90 -2.64 1.69 0.33
N ILE A 91 -2.50 2.90 -0.21
CA ILE A 91 -3.56 3.91 -0.14
C ILE A 91 -4.71 3.58 -1.10
N LEU A 92 -4.40 3.22 -2.35
CA LEU A 92 -5.38 3.04 -3.43
C LEU A 92 -6.42 1.96 -3.12
N TRP A 93 -6.02 0.81 -2.54
CA TRP A 93 -6.96 -0.29 -2.33
C TRP A 93 -8.12 0.06 -1.41
N ARG A 94 -7.93 1.02 -0.49
CA ARG A 94 -8.99 1.52 0.39
C ARG A 94 -10.11 2.25 -0.35
N GLY A 95 -9.86 2.65 -1.59
CA GLY A 95 -10.85 3.19 -2.53
C GLY A 95 -11.40 2.17 -3.52
N TYR A 96 -11.31 0.86 -3.23
CA TYR A 96 -11.72 -0.22 -4.14
C TYR A 96 -13.13 -0.02 -4.71
N LYS A 97 -14.14 0.19 -3.85
CA LYS A 97 -15.54 0.36 -4.27
C LYS A 97 -15.81 1.64 -5.04
N HIS A 98 -14.97 2.67 -4.91
CA HIS A 98 -15.10 3.88 -5.71
C HIS A 98 -14.81 3.65 -7.20
N ASN A 99 -13.84 2.78 -7.53
CA ASN A 99 -13.51 2.43 -8.91
C ASN A 99 -12.89 1.02 -9.02
N ILE A 100 -13.75 0.00 -8.94
CA ILE A 100 -13.34 -1.41 -8.93
C ILE A 100 -12.41 -1.77 -10.10
N PRO A 101 -12.72 -1.42 -11.38
CA PRO A 101 -11.85 -1.80 -12.49
C PRO A 101 -10.45 -1.16 -12.42
N ALA A 102 -10.38 0.13 -12.08
CA ALA A 102 -9.10 0.83 -12.01
C ALA A 102 -8.23 0.33 -10.85
N VAL A 103 -8.82 0.13 -9.66
CA VAL A 103 -8.10 -0.39 -8.50
C VAL A 103 -7.64 -1.82 -8.75
N THR A 104 -8.49 -2.67 -9.33
CA THR A 104 -8.12 -4.05 -9.71
C THR A 104 -6.96 -4.09 -10.70
N LYS A 105 -6.96 -3.21 -11.70
CA LYS A 105 -5.86 -3.10 -12.68
C LYS A 105 -4.54 -2.71 -12.01
N TRP A 106 -4.56 -1.78 -11.06
CA TRP A 106 -3.37 -1.41 -10.30
C TRP A 106 -2.90 -2.52 -9.36
N LEU A 107 -3.81 -3.20 -8.66
CA LEU A 107 -3.47 -4.34 -7.82
C LEU A 107 -2.78 -5.44 -8.64
N HIS A 108 -3.30 -5.75 -9.83
CA HIS A 108 -2.66 -6.71 -10.75
C HIS A 108 -1.26 -6.25 -11.13
N LYS A 109 -1.15 -5.03 -11.69
CA LYS A 109 0.12 -4.46 -12.14
C LYS A 109 1.21 -4.44 -11.06
N ILE A 110 0.87 -4.02 -9.85
CA ILE A 110 1.85 -3.88 -8.76
C ILE A 110 2.21 -5.24 -8.15
N THR A 111 1.30 -6.22 -8.21
CA THR A 111 1.60 -7.60 -7.79
C THR A 111 2.60 -8.28 -8.74
N ASP A 112 2.64 -7.87 -10.01
CA ASP A 112 3.62 -8.33 -11.02
C ASP A 112 4.82 -7.37 -11.19
N ASP A 113 5.10 -6.51 -10.22
CA ASP A 113 6.21 -5.55 -10.33
C ASP A 113 7.58 -6.26 -10.30
N SER A 114 8.56 -5.72 -11.02
CA SER A 114 9.93 -6.24 -11.06
C SER A 114 10.62 -6.20 -9.69
N ASN A 115 10.33 -5.19 -8.86
CA ASN A 115 10.91 -5.10 -7.52
C ASN A 115 10.18 -6.04 -6.56
N TRP A 116 10.93 -6.95 -5.92
CA TRP A 116 10.37 -7.95 -5.02
C TRP A 116 9.72 -7.33 -3.77
N GLU A 117 10.22 -6.21 -3.24
CA GLU A 117 9.64 -5.57 -2.07
C GLU A 117 8.29 -4.90 -2.40
N VAL A 118 8.19 -4.33 -3.62
CA VAL A 118 6.92 -3.83 -4.15
C VAL A 118 5.87 -4.93 -4.21
N ARG A 119 6.25 -6.15 -4.61
CA ARG A 119 5.35 -7.31 -4.64
C ARG A 119 4.86 -7.74 -3.25
N GLU A 120 5.72 -7.67 -2.23
CA GLU A 120 5.32 -7.97 -0.84
C GLU A 120 4.27 -6.96 -0.33
N TYR A 121 4.45 -5.68 -0.64
CA TYR A 121 3.46 -4.64 -0.36
C TYR A 121 2.16 -4.87 -1.15
N ALA A 122 2.27 -5.27 -2.42
CA ALA A 122 1.11 -5.62 -3.24
C ALA A 122 0.28 -6.75 -2.58
N ALA A 123 0.93 -7.82 -2.10
CA ALA A 123 0.27 -8.91 -1.40
C ALA A 123 -0.46 -8.43 -0.12
N GLY A 124 0.15 -7.49 0.62
CA GLY A 124 -0.50 -6.81 1.74
C GLY A 124 -1.76 -6.04 1.32
N ALA A 125 -1.70 -5.33 0.19
CA ALA A 125 -2.86 -4.64 -0.39
C ALA A 125 -3.95 -5.61 -0.88
N LEU A 126 -3.60 -6.76 -1.46
CA LEU A 126 -4.57 -7.81 -1.83
C LEU A 126 -5.31 -8.35 -0.61
N SER A 127 -4.57 -8.62 0.49
CA SER A 127 -5.17 -9.06 1.75
C SER A 127 -6.11 -8.01 2.33
N GLY A 128 -5.69 -6.73 2.33
CA GLY A 128 -6.53 -5.62 2.77
C GLY A 128 -7.80 -5.48 1.92
N THR A 129 -7.66 -5.56 0.60
CA THR A 129 -8.78 -5.50 -0.35
C THR A 129 -9.77 -6.62 -0.08
N LEU A 130 -9.32 -7.87 0.02
CA LEU A 130 -10.18 -9.03 0.26
C LEU A 130 -10.86 -8.97 1.63
N THR A 131 -10.16 -8.49 2.67
CA THR A 131 -10.74 -8.32 4.01
C THR A 131 -11.90 -7.34 3.99
N ALA A 132 -11.71 -6.18 3.36
CA ALA A 132 -12.71 -5.11 3.34
C ALA A 132 -13.81 -5.31 2.29
N ASN A 133 -13.54 -6.15 1.26
CA ASN A 133 -14.38 -6.34 0.08
C ASN A 133 -14.41 -7.84 -0.29
N PRO A 134 -15.25 -8.65 0.37
CA PRO A 134 -15.31 -10.10 0.12
C PRO A 134 -15.59 -10.48 -1.35
N GLU A 135 -16.26 -9.62 -2.12
CA GLU A 135 -16.52 -9.82 -3.55
C GLU A 135 -15.24 -9.87 -4.40
N PHE A 136 -14.14 -9.27 -3.93
CA PHE A 136 -12.82 -9.33 -4.56
C PHE A 136 -12.27 -10.76 -4.63
N TYR A 137 -12.82 -11.69 -3.83
CA TYR A 137 -12.49 -13.11 -3.89
C TYR A 137 -12.67 -13.70 -5.30
N SER A 138 -13.68 -13.25 -6.04
CA SER A 138 -13.93 -13.69 -7.42
C SER A 138 -12.77 -13.33 -8.36
N THR A 139 -12.14 -12.17 -8.15
CA THR A 139 -10.93 -11.75 -8.86
C THR A 139 -9.74 -12.61 -8.47
N LEU A 140 -9.50 -12.83 -7.18
CA LEU A 140 -8.39 -13.66 -6.71
C LEU A 140 -8.50 -15.11 -7.19
N LYS A 141 -9.71 -15.67 -7.26
CA LYS A 141 -9.99 -16.99 -7.88
C LYS A 141 -9.57 -17.08 -9.34
N LYS A 142 -9.59 -15.98 -10.09
CA LYS A 142 -9.06 -15.95 -11.47
C LYS A 142 -7.53 -15.88 -11.44
N TRP A 143 -6.98 -15.07 -10.54
CA TRP A 143 -5.54 -14.83 -10.45
C TRP A 143 -4.72 -16.03 -9.95
N VAL A 144 -5.33 -17.03 -9.30
CA VAL A 144 -4.63 -18.31 -9.01
C VAL A 144 -4.20 -19.06 -10.28
N LYS A 145 -4.83 -18.75 -11.42
CA LYS A 145 -4.50 -19.30 -12.75
C LYS A 145 -3.83 -18.27 -13.66
N ASP A 146 -3.39 -17.13 -13.12
CA ASP A 146 -2.72 -16.09 -13.91
C ASP A 146 -1.41 -16.64 -14.51
N GLY A 147 -1.04 -16.14 -15.70
CA GLY A 147 0.19 -16.55 -16.38
C GLY A 147 1.45 -16.13 -15.60
N SER A 148 1.40 -15.01 -14.88
CA SER A 148 2.52 -14.56 -14.04
C SER A 148 2.60 -15.35 -12.73
N GLU A 149 3.78 -15.90 -12.45
CA GLU A 149 4.06 -16.54 -11.16
C GLU A 149 4.01 -15.57 -9.98
N ASN A 150 4.34 -14.29 -10.22
CA ASN A 150 4.29 -13.25 -9.20
C ASN A 150 2.86 -12.99 -8.75
N ILE A 151 1.92 -12.92 -9.71
CA ILE A 151 0.49 -12.80 -9.42
C ILE A 151 0.02 -13.99 -8.60
N ARG A 152 0.30 -15.22 -9.05
CA ARG A 152 -0.09 -16.44 -8.32
C ARG A 152 0.47 -16.45 -6.89
N ARG A 153 1.74 -16.08 -6.71
CA ARG A 153 2.39 -15.95 -5.40
C ARG A 153 1.73 -14.88 -4.53
N GLY A 154 1.41 -13.71 -5.09
CA GLY A 154 0.72 -12.63 -4.37
C GLY A 154 -0.63 -13.07 -3.82
N VAL A 155 -1.39 -13.86 -4.58
CA VAL A 155 -2.66 -14.45 -4.12
C VAL A 155 -2.44 -15.39 -2.94
N VAL A 156 -1.43 -16.27 -2.99
CA VAL A 156 -1.10 -17.21 -1.90
C VAL A 156 -0.73 -16.45 -0.62
N LEU A 157 0.12 -15.44 -0.72
CA LEU A 157 0.52 -14.61 0.43
C LEU A 157 -0.68 -13.88 1.05
N ALA A 158 -1.55 -13.31 0.22
CA ALA A 158 -2.75 -12.64 0.69
C ALA A 158 -3.73 -13.59 1.40
N ALA A 159 -3.84 -14.84 0.94
CA ALA A 159 -4.65 -15.86 1.59
C ALA A 159 -4.04 -16.31 2.94
N ALA A 160 -2.72 -16.54 2.96
CA ALA A 160 -2.00 -16.95 4.17
C ALA A 160 -2.11 -15.90 5.30
N SER A 161 -2.02 -14.61 4.97
CA SER A 161 -2.15 -13.54 5.96
C SER A 161 -3.56 -13.42 6.57
N LEU A 162 -4.60 -13.86 5.86
CA LEU A 162 -5.97 -13.90 6.39
C LEU A 162 -6.17 -15.04 7.38
N ARG A 163 -5.60 -16.22 7.09
CA ARG A 163 -5.59 -17.34 8.03
C ARG A 163 -4.92 -16.94 9.34
N ASP A 164 -3.75 -16.33 9.25
CA ASP A 164 -2.95 -15.96 10.42
C ASP A 164 -3.64 -14.92 11.33
N LYS A 165 -4.48 -14.02 10.77
CA LYS A 165 -5.31 -13.10 11.57
C LYS A 165 -6.43 -13.80 12.34
N ASN A 166 -6.91 -14.92 11.83
CA ASN A 166 -7.99 -15.70 12.42
C ASN A 166 -7.46 -16.89 13.24
N ASP A 167 -6.14 -16.99 13.43
CA ASP A 167 -5.51 -18.05 14.22
C ASP A 167 -5.54 -17.69 15.72
N PRO A 168 -6.37 -18.37 16.54
CA PRO A 168 -6.50 -18.08 17.96
C PRO A 168 -5.20 -18.33 18.76
N VAL A 169 -4.25 -19.10 18.21
CA VAL A 169 -2.94 -19.35 18.84
C VAL A 169 -2.03 -18.12 18.72
N LYS A 170 -2.17 -17.33 17.64
CA LYS A 170 -1.35 -16.12 17.39
C LYS A 170 -1.94 -14.83 17.97
N LEU A 171 -3.23 -14.81 18.29
CA LEU A 171 -3.92 -13.65 18.89
C LEU A 171 -3.67 -13.49 20.41
N LYS A 172 -3.00 -14.45 21.05
CA LYS A 172 -2.71 -14.46 22.50
C LYS A 172 -1.29 -14.00 22.85
N LYS A 173 -0.77 -12.93 22.23
CA LYS A 173 0.53 -12.34 22.59
C LYS A 173 0.43 -10.87 22.95
#